data_AF-A0A966SZ55-F1
#
_entry.id   AF-A0A966SZ55-F1
#
_cell.length_a   1.000
_cell.length_b   1.000
_cell.length_c   1.000
_cell.angle_alpha   90.00
_cell.angle_beta   90.00
_cell.angle_gamma   90.00
#
_symmetry.space_group_name_H-M   'P 1'
#
loop_
_entity.id
_entity.type
_entity.pdbx_description
1 polymer ?
#
loop_
_entity_poly.entity_id
_entity_poly.type
_entity_poly.pdbx_seq_one_letter_code
_entity_poly.pdbx_strand_id
1 'polypeptide(L)'
;MPLLQLRGTGLGVVEAVLFDKDGTLSISEPQLLTLAQARVLLCLEAVAPALQAPLQPLLERAYGLRSGGICPAGITAVASRDHNLIATATALVQVGMGWPEALALSEQVFAEADAADARRHAGAGAGPTSTNTPELLP
;
A
#
# COMPACT_ATOMS: atom_id res chain seq x y z
N MET A 1 -12.43 -13.19 -30.92
CA MET A 1 -11.71 -12.40 -29.89
C MET A 1 -12.36 -12.69 -28.55
N PRO A 2 -11.59 -12.94 -27.49
CA PRO A 2 -12.16 -13.25 -26.18
C PRO A 2 -12.87 -12.03 -25.58
N LEU A 3 -14.06 -12.25 -25.04
CA LEU A 3 -14.88 -11.25 -24.34
C LEU A 3 -14.67 -11.46 -22.84
N LEU A 4 -14.11 -10.47 -22.15
CA LEU A 4 -14.01 -10.49 -20.70
C LEU A 4 -15.40 -10.31 -20.11
N GLN A 5 -15.86 -11.28 -19.32
CA GLN A 5 -17.15 -11.22 -18.62
C GLN A 5 -16.93 -11.28 -17.12
N LEU A 6 -17.65 -10.45 -16.37
CA LEU A 6 -17.75 -10.55 -14.92
C LEU A 6 -19.18 -10.95 -14.56
N ARG A 7 -19.35 -12.18 -14.09
CA ARG A 7 -20.68 -12.77 -13.75
C ARG A 7 -21.70 -12.68 -14.89
N GLY A 8 -21.25 -12.91 -16.12
CA GLY A 8 -22.10 -12.83 -17.32
C GLY A 8 -22.28 -11.42 -17.90
N THR A 9 -21.84 -10.36 -17.19
CA THR A 9 -21.81 -8.99 -17.73
C THR A 9 -20.54 -8.78 -18.55
N GLY A 10 -20.67 -8.40 -19.82
CA GLY A 10 -19.53 -8.11 -20.70
C GLY A 10 -18.80 -6.84 -20.27
N LEU A 11 -17.50 -6.94 -20.00
CA LEU A 11 -16.60 -5.82 -19.68
C LEU A 11 -15.88 -5.27 -20.92
N GLY A 12 -15.73 -6.09 -21.96
CA GLY A 12 -15.12 -5.67 -23.22
C GLY A 12 -14.31 -6.78 -23.89
N VAL A 13 -13.88 -6.49 -25.12
CA VAL A 13 -13.00 -7.39 -25.87
C VAL A 13 -11.57 -7.16 -25.39
N VAL A 14 -10.86 -8.24 -25.08
CA VAL A 14 -9.45 -8.19 -24.65
C VAL A 14 -8.58 -8.93 -25.64
N GLU A 15 -7.34 -8.48 -25.82
CA GLU A 15 -6.36 -9.17 -26.67
C GLU A 15 -5.63 -10.28 -25.91
N ALA A 16 -5.43 -10.10 -24.61
CA ALA A 16 -4.84 -11.08 -23.71
C ALA A 16 -5.33 -10.88 -22.27
N VAL A 17 -5.25 -11.93 -21.46
CA VAL A 17 -5.44 -11.90 -20.00
C VAL A 17 -4.18 -12.47 -19.37
N LEU A 18 -3.52 -11.69 -18.51
CA LEU A 18 -2.34 -12.16 -17.77
C LEU A 18 -2.80 -12.60 -16.39
N PHE A 19 -2.67 -13.89 -16.11
CA PHE A 19 -2.92 -14.43 -14.78
C PHE A 19 -1.63 -14.36 -13.96
N ASP A 20 -1.74 -13.87 -12.73
CA ASP A 20 -0.72 -14.15 -11.71
C ASP A 20 -0.58 -15.66 -11.52
N LYS A 21 0.57 -16.12 -11.01
CA LYS A 21 0.96 -17.53 -10.93
C LYS A 21 -0.14 -18.46 -10.37
N ASP A 22 -0.94 -17.95 -9.44
CA ASP A 22 -2.00 -18.71 -8.76
C ASP A 22 -3.43 -18.28 -9.18
N GLY A 23 -3.56 -17.50 -10.26
CA GLY A 23 -4.84 -17.08 -10.83
C GLY A 23 -5.57 -15.97 -10.06
N THR A 24 -4.89 -15.30 -9.13
CA THR A 24 -5.52 -14.23 -8.32
C THR A 24 -5.45 -12.88 -9.03
N LEU A 25 -6.62 -12.34 -9.39
CA LEU A 25 -6.77 -10.95 -9.78
C LEU A 25 -7.08 -10.13 -8.51
N SER A 26 -6.09 -9.39 -8.00
CA SER A 26 -6.27 -8.48 -6.86
C SER A 26 -6.13 -7.03 -7.30
N ILE A 27 -7.10 -6.19 -6.92
CA ILE A 27 -6.98 -4.73 -7.02
C ILE A 27 -6.34 -4.24 -5.72
N SER A 28 -5.02 -4.33 -5.64
CA SER A 28 -4.26 -3.96 -4.43
C SER A 28 -3.90 -2.48 -4.35
N GLU A 29 -3.92 -1.75 -5.48
CA GLU A 29 -3.43 -0.36 -5.54
C GLU A 29 -4.11 0.60 -4.54
N PRO A 30 -5.45 0.61 -4.37
CA PRO A 30 -6.09 1.51 -3.40
C PRO A 30 -5.61 1.28 -1.97
N GLN A 31 -5.40 0.01 -1.62
CA GLN A 31 -4.92 -0.38 -0.30
C GLN A 31 -3.45 0.02 -0.11
N LEU A 32 -2.61 -0.24 -1.11
CA LEU A 32 -1.20 0.17 -1.10
C LEU A 32 -1.04 1.69 -1.02
N LEU A 33 -1.89 2.45 -1.74
CA LEU A 33 -1.90 3.92 -1.69
C LEU A 33 -2.24 4.42 -0.29
N THR A 34 -3.30 3.87 0.30
CA THR A 34 -3.73 4.21 1.66
C THR A 34 -2.63 3.88 2.69
N LEU A 35 -1.97 2.73 2.54
CA LEU A 35 -0.88 2.31 3.42
C LEU A 35 0.34 3.23 3.32
N ALA A 36 0.78 3.57 2.10
CA ALA A 36 1.90 4.47 1.88
C ALA A 36 1.61 5.87 2.43
N GLN A 37 0.42 6.43 2.17
CA GLN A 37 0.02 7.74 2.71
C GLN A 37 -0.05 7.74 4.23
N ALA A 38 -0.58 6.68 4.85
CA ALA A 38 -0.60 6.55 6.30
C ALA A 38 0.81 6.55 6.89
N ARG A 39 1.75 5.80 6.29
CA ARG A 39 3.15 5.78 6.73
C ARG A 39 3.83 7.14 6.56
N VAL A 40 3.57 7.86 5.47
CA VAL A 40 4.06 9.25 5.31
C VAL A 40 3.54 10.13 6.45
N LEU A 41 2.22 10.14 6.67
CA LEU A 41 1.60 10.96 7.71
C LEU A 41 2.18 10.67 9.10
N LEU A 42 2.24 9.39 9.49
CA LEU A 42 2.77 8.97 10.79
C LEU A 42 4.25 9.37 10.97
N CYS A 43 5.07 9.25 9.92
CA CYS A 43 6.44 9.75 9.96
C CYS A 43 6.49 11.26 10.20
N LEU A 44 5.64 12.05 9.54
CA LEU A 44 5.61 13.51 9.69
C LEU A 44 5.15 13.91 11.09
N GLU A 45 4.15 13.22 11.65
CA GLU A 45 3.63 13.47 13.00
C GLU A 45 4.66 13.12 14.09
N ALA A 46 5.53 12.14 13.84
CA ALA A 46 6.52 11.67 14.80
C ALA A 46 7.84 12.46 14.80
N VAL A 47 8.08 13.34 13.82
CA VAL A 47 9.28 14.18 13.75
C VAL A 47 8.99 15.63 14.14
N ALA A 48 10.05 16.37 14.50
CA ALA A 48 9.94 17.79 14.77
C ALA A 48 9.39 18.56 13.53
N PRO A 49 8.56 19.61 13.72
CA PRO A 49 7.95 20.35 12.60
C PRO A 49 8.95 20.86 11.55
N ALA A 50 10.15 21.25 11.98
CA ALA A 50 11.20 21.72 11.08
C ALA A 50 11.69 20.65 10.08
N LEU A 51 11.52 19.36 10.40
CA LEU A 51 11.94 18.24 9.55
C LEU A 51 10.84 17.76 8.59
N GLN A 52 9.58 18.13 8.82
CA GLN A 52 8.44 17.62 8.05
C GLN A 52 8.52 18.02 6.57
N ALA A 53 8.75 19.31 6.29
CA ALA A 53 8.81 19.83 4.93
C ALA A 53 9.90 19.17 4.05
N PRO A 54 11.15 18.96 4.52
CA PRO A 54 12.14 18.22 3.74
C PRO A 54 11.91 16.70 3.73
N LEU A 55 11.29 16.12 4.76
CA LEU A 55 11.07 14.67 4.88
C LEU A 55 9.96 14.14 3.96
N GLN A 56 8.84 14.86 3.86
CA GLN A 56 7.69 14.43 3.06
C GLN A 56 8.06 14.03 1.62
N PRO A 57 8.74 14.87 0.82
CA PRO A 57 9.07 14.50 -0.56
C PRO A 57 10.09 13.35 -0.66
N LEU A 58 10.91 13.11 0.37
CA LEU A 58 11.81 11.95 0.42
C LEU A 58 11.02 10.65 0.58
N LEU A 59 10.07 10.64 1.53
CA LEU A 59 9.20 9.49 1.78
C LEU A 59 8.29 9.20 0.58
N GLU A 60 7.66 10.23 0.01
CA GLU A 60 6.80 10.07 -1.17
C GLU A 60 7.55 9.45 -2.35
N ARG A 61 8.77 9.93 -2.63
CA ARG A 61 9.61 9.33 -3.68
C ARG A 61 10.06 7.92 -3.33
N ALA A 62 10.46 7.67 -2.08
CA ALA A 62 10.87 6.34 -1.64
C ALA A 62 9.74 5.33 -1.87
N TYR A 63 8.52 5.64 -1.42
CA TYR A 63 7.33 4.81 -1.61
C TYR A 63 6.82 4.75 -3.06
N GLY A 64 7.37 5.55 -3.97
CA GLY A 64 6.92 5.63 -5.36
C GLY A 64 5.54 6.25 -5.51
N LEU A 65 5.13 7.11 -4.58
CA LEU A 65 3.89 7.88 -4.68
C LEU A 65 3.98 8.88 -5.84
N ARG A 66 2.93 8.93 -6.67
CA ARG A 66 2.80 9.85 -7.80
C ARG A 66 1.45 10.56 -7.75
N SER A 67 1.30 11.60 -8.59
CA SER A 67 0.02 12.26 -8.80
C SER A 67 -1.03 11.25 -9.31
N GLY A 68 -1.85 10.73 -8.39
CA GLY A 68 -2.97 9.84 -8.70
C GLY A 68 -2.72 8.34 -8.56
N GLY A 69 -1.59 7.89 -8.00
CA GLY A 69 -1.39 6.45 -7.79
C GLY A 69 -0.01 6.05 -7.27
N ILE A 70 0.27 4.75 -7.34
CA ILE A 70 1.56 4.18 -6.96
C ILE A 70 2.36 3.80 -8.22
N CYS A 71 3.67 4.01 -8.17
CA CYS A 71 4.57 3.48 -9.17
C CYS A 71 4.52 1.95 -9.19
N PRO A 72 4.15 1.29 -10.31
CA PRO A 72 4.12 -0.17 -10.37
C PRO A 72 5.49 -0.83 -10.17
N ALA A 73 6.58 -0.08 -10.37
CA ALA A 73 7.95 -0.51 -10.09
C ALA A 73 8.52 0.11 -8.78
N GLY A 74 7.69 0.83 -8.02
CA GLY A 74 8.09 1.47 -6.76
C GLY A 74 8.09 0.48 -5.61
N ILE A 75 8.85 0.78 -4.55
CA ILE A 75 9.10 -0.19 -3.47
C ILE A 75 7.81 -0.62 -2.75
N THR A 76 6.79 0.24 -2.69
CA THR A 76 5.48 -0.13 -2.11
C THR A 76 4.76 -1.20 -2.94
N ALA A 77 4.96 -1.22 -4.26
CA ALA A 77 4.30 -2.16 -5.16
C ALA A 77 5.03 -3.50 -5.26
N VAL A 78 6.37 -3.50 -5.24
CA VAL A 78 7.16 -4.70 -5.61
C VAL A 78 8.12 -5.19 -4.52
N ALA A 79 8.45 -4.37 -3.53
CA ALA A 79 9.47 -4.72 -2.54
C ALA A 79 8.84 -5.30 -1.26
N SER A 80 9.66 -6.03 -0.50
CA SER A 80 9.25 -6.56 0.80
C SER A 80 8.94 -5.44 1.80
N ARG A 81 8.21 -5.80 2.85
CA ARG A 81 7.98 -4.91 4.00
C ARG A 81 9.31 -4.38 4.57
N ASP A 82 10.31 -5.23 4.71
CA ASP A 82 11.61 -4.86 5.28
C ASP A 82 12.37 -3.88 4.39
N HIS A 83 12.30 -4.02 3.07
CA HIS A 83 12.87 -3.02 2.15
C HIS A 83 12.18 -1.66 2.28
N ASN A 84 10.85 -1.65 2.45
CA ASN A 84 10.10 -0.42 2.69
C ASN A 84 10.56 0.22 4.01
N LEU A 85 10.71 -0.56 5.07
CA LEU A 85 11.16 -0.11 6.39
C LEU A 85 12.56 0.52 6.32
N ILE A 86 13.52 -0.14 5.66
CA ILE A 86 14.87 0.40 5.48
C ILE A 86 14.87 1.69 4.64
N ALA A 87 14.02 1.78 3.61
CA ALA A 87 13.88 3.00 2.82
C ALA A 87 13.34 4.18 3.65
N THR A 88 12.38 3.92 4.54
CA THR A 88 11.83 4.91 5.48
C THR A 88 12.89 5.39 6.46
N ALA A 89 13.62 4.47 7.10
CA ALA A 89 14.74 4.81 7.98
C ALA A 89 15.81 5.64 7.23
N THR A 90 16.08 5.29 5.97
CA THR A 90 17.02 6.05 5.13
C THR A 90 16.52 7.47 4.87
N ALA A 91 15.23 7.66 4.56
CA ALA A 91 14.65 9.00 4.38
C ALA A 91 14.74 9.87 5.65
N LEU A 92 14.55 9.26 6.83
CA LEU A 92 14.71 9.93 8.12
C LEU A 92 16.17 10.34 8.39
N VAL A 93 17.14 9.51 8.03
CA VAL A 93 18.57 9.87 8.11
C VAL A 93 18.90 11.06 7.20
N GLN A 94 18.29 11.14 6.01
CA GLN A 94 18.53 12.22 5.06
C GLN A 94 18.06 13.60 5.57
N VAL A 95 17.21 13.65 6.60
CA VAL A 95 16.82 14.91 7.27
C VAL A 95 17.55 15.12 8.60
N GLY A 96 18.58 14.32 8.90
CA GLY A 96 19.51 14.54 10.00
C GLY A 96 19.32 13.66 11.24
N MET A 97 18.46 12.64 11.19
CA MET A 97 18.35 11.67 12.30
C MET A 97 19.51 10.68 12.31
N GLY A 98 19.91 10.21 13.50
CA GLY A 98 20.85 9.09 13.62
C GLY A 98 20.22 7.78 13.15
N TRP A 99 21.03 6.85 12.64
CA TRP A 99 20.53 5.56 12.13
C TRP A 99 19.71 4.76 13.15
N PRO A 100 20.15 4.56 14.41
CA PRO A 100 19.36 3.79 15.38
C PRO A 100 18.00 4.41 15.68
N GLU A 101 17.93 5.75 15.81
CA GLU A 101 16.68 6.46 16.05
C GLU A 101 15.75 6.40 14.83
N ALA A 102 16.31 6.58 13.62
CA ALA A 102 15.57 6.49 12.36
C ALA A 102 14.99 5.09 12.13
N LEU A 103 15.75 4.04 12.44
CA LEU A 103 15.29 2.65 12.31
C LEU A 103 14.17 2.34 13.30
N ALA A 104 14.35 2.72 14.57
CA ALA A 104 13.33 2.53 15.61
C ALA A 104 12.02 3.28 15.28
N LEU A 105 12.14 4.53 14.80
CA LEU A 105 10.97 5.29 14.36
C LEU A 105 10.29 4.64 13.15
N SER A 106 11.08 4.14 12.19
CA SER A 106 10.51 3.42 11.05
C SER A 106 9.76 2.15 11.48
N GLU A 107 10.30 1.38 12.42
CA GLU A 107 9.64 0.19 12.97
C GLU A 107 8.31 0.56 13.65
N GLN A 108 8.32 1.61 14.47
CA GLN A 108 7.14 2.13 15.15
C GLN A 108 6.05 2.55 14.14
N VAL A 109 6.40 3.36 13.14
CA VAL A 109 5.47 3.82 12.10
C VAL A 109 4.82 2.64 11.38
N PHE A 110 5.58 1.59 11.09
CA PHE A 110 5.03 0.41 10.43
C PHE A 110 4.07 -0.34 11.35
N ALA A 111 4.43 -0.55 12.63
CA ALA A 111 3.54 -1.18 13.59
C ALA A 111 2.22 -0.41 13.77
N GLU A 112 2.28 0.92 13.81
CA GLU A 112 1.10 1.79 13.92
C GLU A 112 0.24 1.76 12.65
N ALA A 113 0.85 1.82 11.48
CA ALA A 113 0.15 1.71 10.20
C ALA A 113 -0.54 0.35 10.05
N ASP A 114 0.15 -0.74 10.41
CA ASP A 114 -0.39 -2.10 10.35
C ASP A 114 -1.58 -2.25 11.34
N ALA A 115 -1.48 -1.68 12.55
CA ALA A 115 -2.57 -1.69 13.52
C ALA A 115 -3.77 -0.85 13.08
N ALA A 116 -3.54 0.31 12.46
CA ALA A 116 -4.60 1.13 11.87
C ALA A 116 -5.32 0.40 10.75
N ASP A 117 -4.57 -0.35 9.94
CA ASP A 117 -5.14 -1.13 8.85
C ASP A 117 -5.96 -2.32 9.34
N ALA A 118 -5.47 -3.05 10.35
CA ALA A 118 -6.23 -4.13 11.00
C ALA A 118 -7.55 -3.61 11.60
N ARG A 119 -7.54 -2.42 12.23
CA ARG A 119 -8.76 -1.78 12.74
C ARG A 119 -9.74 -1.41 11.63
N ARG A 120 -9.26 -0.91 10.48
CA ARG A 120 -10.13 -0.65 9.32
C ARG A 120 -10.79 -1.93 8.82
N HIS A 121 -10.04 -3.02 8.73
CA HIS A 121 -10.58 -4.32 8.34
C HIS A 121 -11.61 -4.87 9.35
N ALA A 122 -11.37 -4.69 10.66
CA ALA A 122 -12.31 -5.11 11.69
C ALA A 122 -13.57 -4.22 11.75
N GLY A 123 -13.43 -2.91 11.55
CA GLY A 123 -14.51 -1.93 11.57
C GLY A 123 -15.34 -1.87 10.29
N ALA A 124 -14.79 -2.30 9.15
CA ALA A 124 -15.52 -2.48 7.90
C ALA A 124 -16.55 -3.62 7.95
N GLY A 125 -16.58 -4.39 9.06
CA GLY A 125 -17.42 -5.57 9.20
C GLY A 125 -16.95 -6.71 8.29
N ALA A 126 -17.35 -7.93 8.61
CA ALA A 126 -17.21 -9.10 7.73
C ALA A 126 -18.13 -8.96 6.50
N GLY A 127 -17.91 -7.93 5.68
CA GLY A 127 -18.39 -7.86 4.31
C GLY A 127 -17.62 -8.90 3.51
N PRO A 128 -18.28 -9.88 2.86
CA PRO A 128 -17.56 -10.89 2.12
C PRO A 128 -16.78 -10.21 0.98
N THR A 129 -15.44 -10.26 0.99
CA THR A 129 -14.66 -10.00 -0.23
C THR A 129 -14.90 -11.06 -1.30
N SER A 130 -15.48 -12.20 -0.91
CA SER A 130 -16.23 -13.08 -1.81
C SER A 130 -17.72 -12.88 -1.59
N THR A 131 -18.40 -12.09 -2.44
CA THR A 131 -19.85 -12.22 -2.55
C THR A 131 -20.17 -13.62 -3.08
N ASN A 132 -20.22 -14.61 -2.20
CA ASN A 132 -20.92 -15.86 -2.45
C ASN A 132 -22.40 -15.48 -2.42
N THR A 133 -22.99 -15.29 -3.60
CA THR A 133 -24.43 -15.12 -3.75
C THR A 133 -25.10 -16.39 -3.22
N PRO A 134 -26.03 -16.30 -2.25
CA PRO A 134 -26.65 -17.47 -1.62
C PRO A 134 -27.61 -18.27 -2.53
N GLU A 135 -27.71 -17.93 -3.81
CA GLU A 135 -28.64 -18.57 -4.77
C GLU A 135 -28.07 -19.79 -5.50
N LEU A 136 -26.98 -20.38 -5.01
CA LEU A 136 -26.42 -21.61 -5.57
C LEU A 136 -26.23 -22.67 -4.48
N LEU A 137 -27.35 -23.24 -4.03
CA LEU A 137 -27.38 -24.64 -3.62
C LEU A 137 -28.08 -25.44 -4.75
N PRO A 138 -27.61 -26.67 -5.03
CA PRO A 138 -28.04 -27.47 -6.18
C PRO A 138 -29.53 -27.83 -6.16
#